data_AF-A0A1Q7VSG4-F1
#
_entry.id   AF-A0A1Q7VSG4-F1
#
_cell.length_a   1.000
_cell.length_b   1.000
_cell.length_c   1.000
_cell.angle_alpha   90.00
_cell.angle_beta   90.00
_cell.angle_gamma   90.00
#
_symmetry.space_group_name_H-M   'P 1'
#
loop_
_entity.id
_entity.type
_entity.pdbx_description
1 polymer ?
#
loop_
_entity_poly.entity_id
_entity_poly.type
_entity_poly.pdbx_seq_one_letter_code
_entity_poly.pdbx_strand_id
1 'polypeptide(L)'
;MHLPTEYSARAGRWPVNSAGPSWGTVRARRDGLGHRHLNCLLRVHHVLREAGVAEAVTTLTMHRVAEAVAACRYFDLPLLAELLLRMPQAAASPDTAAVFDAQYRDCMCRDGYVAEAIRRTVAERAQDFPLGPL
;
A
#
# COMPACT_ATOMS: atom_id res chain seq x y z
N MET A 1 -29.05 -14.33 -16.59
CA MET A 1 -27.60 -14.48 -16.86
C MET A 1 -26.86 -14.29 -15.55
N HIS A 2 -26.45 -15.39 -14.91
CA HIS A 2 -25.69 -15.37 -13.65
C HIS A 2 -24.21 -15.13 -13.97
N LEU A 3 -23.62 -14.09 -13.39
CA LEU A 3 -22.16 -13.96 -13.33
C LEU A 3 -21.63 -14.97 -12.29
N PRO A 4 -20.51 -15.67 -12.54
CA PRO A 4 -19.94 -16.58 -11.56
C PRO A 4 -19.42 -15.81 -10.35
N THR A 5 -19.88 -16.22 -9.17
CA THR A 5 -19.58 -15.68 -7.83
C THR A 5 -18.08 -15.77 -7.43
N GLU A 6 -17.23 -16.28 -8.31
CA GLU A 6 -15.82 -16.58 -8.01
C GLU A 6 -14.87 -15.39 -8.26
N TYR A 7 -15.32 -14.35 -8.95
CA TYR A 7 -14.46 -13.19 -9.26
C TYR A 7 -14.28 -12.22 -8.07
N SER A 8 -15.20 -12.24 -7.09
CA SER A 8 -15.17 -11.31 -5.94
C SER A 8 -14.26 -11.72 -4.78
N ALA A 9 -13.68 -12.93 -4.79
CA ALA A 9 -12.88 -13.43 -3.65
C ALA A 9 -11.36 -13.16 -3.76
N ARG A 10 -10.87 -12.67 -4.91
CA ARG A 10 -9.42 -12.50 -5.15
C ARG A 10 -8.90 -11.06 -5.05
N ALA A 11 -9.77 -10.05 -5.01
CA ALA A 11 -9.37 -8.64 -4.97
C ALA A 11 -8.91 -8.12 -3.59
N GLY A 12 -8.82 -8.99 -2.57
CA GLY A 12 -8.56 -8.60 -1.18
C GLY A 12 -7.31 -9.19 -0.52
N ARG A 13 -6.57 -10.09 -1.18
CA ARG A 13 -5.34 -10.67 -0.58
C ARG A 13 -4.11 -10.04 -1.19
N TRP A 14 -3.53 -9.10 -0.45
CA TRP A 14 -2.15 -8.70 -0.66
C TRP A 14 -1.25 -9.95 -0.69
N PRO A 15 -0.28 -10.08 -1.61
CA PRO A 15 0.51 -11.31 -1.77
C PRO A 15 1.35 -11.68 -0.53
N VAL A 16 1.54 -10.76 0.41
CA VAL A 16 2.15 -11.05 1.72
C VAL A 16 1.28 -11.99 2.57
N ASN A 17 -0.05 -12.02 2.34
CA ASN A 17 -0.96 -12.92 3.04
C ASN A 17 -1.00 -14.35 2.46
N SER A 18 -0.16 -14.70 1.46
CA SER A 18 -0.27 -16.00 0.78
C SER A 18 1.06 -16.66 0.40
N ALA A 19 2.20 -16.03 0.66
CA ALA A 19 3.51 -16.62 0.38
C ALA A 19 4.42 -16.57 1.62
N GLY A 20 4.38 -17.63 2.41
CA GLY A 20 5.36 -17.95 3.45
C GLY A 20 4.89 -19.13 4.32
N PRO A 21 5.83 -19.89 4.92
CA PRO A 21 5.52 -21.10 5.68
C PRO A 21 4.54 -20.75 6.80
N SER A 22 3.43 -21.49 6.87
CA SER A 22 2.34 -21.40 7.86
C SER A 22 2.54 -20.38 9.01
N TRP A 23 2.21 -19.12 8.76
CA TRP A 23 2.25 -17.99 9.71
C TRP A 23 1.24 -18.10 10.88
N GLY A 24 0.72 -19.29 11.17
CA GLY A 24 -0.23 -19.55 12.25
C GLY A 24 0.39 -19.55 13.66
N THR A 25 1.73 -19.54 13.76
CA THR A 25 2.48 -19.69 15.01
C THR A 25 3.30 -18.46 15.43
N VAL A 26 3.27 -17.36 14.65
CA VAL A 26 4.13 -16.19 14.91
C VAL A 26 3.41 -14.90 14.52
N ARG A 27 3.29 -13.92 15.43
CA ARG A 27 2.68 -12.60 15.13
C ARG A 27 3.76 -11.60 14.70
N ALA A 28 3.48 -10.81 13.67
CA ALA A 28 4.35 -9.71 13.26
C ALA A 28 4.61 -8.76 14.45
N ARG A 29 5.88 -8.55 14.78
CA ARG A 29 6.29 -7.61 15.83
C ARG A 29 6.26 -6.20 15.25
N ARG A 30 5.25 -5.41 15.66
CA ARG A 30 4.88 -4.12 15.02
C ARG A 30 5.94 -3.01 15.20
N ASP A 31 6.98 -3.26 15.98
CA ASP A 31 8.13 -2.39 16.23
C ASP A 31 9.20 -2.45 15.12
N GLY A 32 9.18 -3.48 14.27
CA GLY A 32 10.03 -3.56 13.08
C GLY A 32 9.93 -2.34 12.16
N LEU A 33 11.06 -1.83 11.68
CA LEU A 33 11.09 -0.70 10.75
C LEU A 33 10.27 -1.01 9.48
N GLY A 34 10.46 -2.20 8.92
CA GLY A 34 9.72 -2.67 7.74
C GLY A 34 8.23 -2.78 8.00
N HIS A 35 7.82 -3.28 9.18
CA HIS A 35 6.41 -3.32 9.58
C HIS A 35 5.81 -1.92 9.72
N ARG A 36 6.55 -0.93 10.23
CA ARG A 36 6.07 0.46 10.32
C ARG A 36 5.82 1.06 8.94
N HIS A 37 6.76 0.90 8.01
CA HIS A 37 6.58 1.37 6.63
C HIS A 37 5.42 0.66 5.92
N LEU A 38 5.32 -0.66 6.05
CA LEU A 38 4.23 -1.43 5.45
C LEU A 38 2.86 -1.01 6.01
N ASN A 39 2.74 -0.87 7.33
CA ASN A 39 1.51 -0.40 7.97
C ASN A 39 1.14 1.02 7.52
N CYS A 40 2.12 1.90 7.32
CA CYS A 40 1.86 3.24 6.81
C CYS A 40 1.30 3.21 5.38
N LEU A 41 1.91 2.45 4.47
CA LEU A 41 1.41 2.28 3.10
C LEU A 41 0.00 1.68 3.06
N LEU A 42 -0.26 0.65 3.87
CA LEU A 42 -1.58 0.02 3.93
C LEU A 42 -2.68 0.99 4.40
N ARG A 43 -2.36 1.88 5.35
CA ARG A 43 -3.31 2.90 5.83
C ARG A 43 -3.62 3.93 4.75
N VAL A 44 -2.60 4.48 4.09
CA VAL A 44 -2.80 5.45 3.00
C VAL A 44 -3.54 4.81 1.83
N HIS A 45 -3.17 3.58 1.49
CA HIS A 45 -3.87 2.80 0.46
C HIS A 45 -5.35 2.61 0.79
N HIS A 46 -5.67 2.24 2.02
CA HIS A 46 -7.07 2.05 2.41
C HIS A 46 -7.90 3.31 2.21
N VAL A 47 -7.40 4.47 2.65
CA VAL A 47 -8.10 5.75 2.46
C VAL A 47 -8.25 6.10 0.97
N LEU A 48 -7.17 6.01 0.19
CA LEU A 48 -7.21 6.32 -1.25
C LEU A 48 -8.13 5.36 -2.02
N ARG A 49 -8.19 4.09 -1.62
CA ARG A 49 -9.04 3.08 -2.28
C ARG A 49 -10.52 3.31 -2.01
N GLU A 50 -10.88 3.61 -0.76
CA GLU A 50 -12.29 3.76 -0.37
C GLU A 50 -12.86 5.12 -0.77
N ALA A 51 -12.05 6.18 -0.64
CA ALA A 51 -12.55 7.55 -0.65
C ALA A 51 -11.95 8.43 -1.78
N GLY A 52 -10.91 7.94 -2.47
CA GLY A 52 -10.17 8.72 -3.47
C GLY A 52 -9.35 9.86 -2.86
N VAL A 53 -8.61 10.57 -3.70
CA VAL A 53 -7.66 11.60 -3.25
C VAL A 53 -8.31 12.83 -2.62
N ALA A 54 -9.49 13.22 -3.09
CA ALA A 54 -10.20 14.41 -2.60
C ALA A 54 -10.58 14.30 -1.11
N GLU A 55 -11.03 13.13 -0.66
CA GLU A 55 -11.30 12.86 0.75
C GLU A 55 -10.04 12.42 1.51
N ALA A 56 -9.06 11.81 0.83
CA ALA A 56 -7.83 11.40 1.47
C ALA A 56 -7.03 12.57 2.05
N VAL A 57 -7.01 13.74 1.38
CA VAL A 57 -6.29 14.92 1.88
C VAL A 57 -6.93 15.56 3.11
N THR A 58 -8.22 15.32 3.38
CA THR A 58 -8.90 15.80 4.59
C THR A 58 -8.74 14.82 5.76
N THR A 59 -8.60 13.53 5.44
CA THR A 59 -8.48 12.45 6.43
C THR A 59 -7.02 12.21 6.85
N LEU A 60 -6.07 12.34 5.93
CA LEU A 60 -4.65 12.09 6.17
C LEU A 60 -3.94 13.41 6.50
N THR A 61 -3.14 13.39 7.57
CA THR A 61 -2.23 14.50 7.84
C THR A 61 -1.09 14.52 6.82
N MET A 62 -0.57 15.71 6.51
CA MET A 62 0.61 15.86 5.63
C MET A 62 1.83 15.07 6.15
N HIS A 63 1.95 14.95 7.48
CA HIS A 63 2.95 14.09 8.11
C HIS A 63 2.77 12.61 7.70
N ARG A 64 1.53 12.09 7.70
CA ARG A 64 1.23 10.72 7.28
C ARG A 64 1.54 10.49 5.80
N VAL A 65 1.25 11.48 4.95
CA VAL A 65 1.62 11.42 3.51
C VAL A 65 3.14 11.37 3.36
N ALA A 66 3.89 12.19 4.12
CA ALA A 66 5.35 12.17 4.09
C ALA A 66 5.93 10.82 4.57
N GLU A 67 5.37 10.21 5.62
CA GLU A 67 5.74 8.87 6.07
C GLU A 67 5.47 7.80 4.99
N ALA A 68 4.35 7.92 4.26
CA ALA A 68 4.03 7.01 3.16
C ALA A 68 4.98 7.18 1.98
N VAL A 69 5.42 8.41 1.67
CA VAL A 69 6.48 8.67 0.69
C VAL A 69 7.80 8.04 1.13
N ALA A 70 8.15 8.17 2.41
CA ALA A 70 9.34 7.51 2.97
C ALA A 70 9.24 5.97 2.88
N ALA A 71 8.06 5.42 3.14
CA ALA A 71 7.80 3.99 2.98
C ALA A 71 7.90 3.54 1.51
N CYS A 72 7.41 4.34 0.55
CA CYS A 72 7.62 4.06 -0.87
C CYS A 72 9.11 3.98 -1.21
N ARG A 73 9.93 4.91 -0.70
CA ARG A 73 11.38 4.87 -0.89
C ARG A 73 12.03 3.64 -0.23
N TYR A 74 11.58 3.27 0.97
CA TYR A 74 12.07 2.09 1.68
C TYR A 74 11.87 0.80 0.85
N PHE A 75 10.72 0.68 0.19
CA PHE A 75 10.37 -0.45 -0.68
C PHE A 75 10.80 -0.28 -2.14
N ASP A 76 11.52 0.78 -2.50
CA ASP A 76 11.92 1.08 -3.89
C ASP A 76 10.71 1.19 -4.86
N LEU A 77 9.75 2.04 -4.48
CA LEU A 77 8.52 2.35 -5.22
C LEU A 77 8.50 3.82 -5.69
N PRO A 78 9.40 4.25 -6.59
CA PRO A 78 9.55 5.65 -6.98
C PRO A 78 8.28 6.24 -7.61
N LEU A 79 7.60 5.48 -8.48
CA LEU A 79 6.36 5.94 -9.13
C LEU A 79 5.24 6.22 -8.13
N LEU A 80 5.14 5.39 -7.09
CA LEU A 80 4.15 5.56 -6.04
C LEU A 80 4.51 6.76 -5.15
N ALA A 81 5.80 6.95 -4.86
CA ALA A 81 6.28 8.10 -4.11
C ALA A 81 5.95 9.42 -4.83
N GLU A 82 6.21 9.49 -6.15
CA GLU A 82 5.89 10.65 -6.98
C GLU A 82 4.40 10.91 -7.06
N LEU A 83 3.58 9.87 -7.17
CA LEU A 83 2.13 9.97 -7.08
C LEU A 83 1.72 10.59 -5.74
N LEU A 84 2.13 10.02 -4.60
CA LEU A 84 1.72 10.51 -3.29
C LEU A 84 2.12 11.97 -3.02
N LEU A 85 3.27 12.43 -3.54
CA LEU A 85 3.68 13.83 -3.44
C LEU A 85 2.73 14.80 -4.15
N ARG A 86 2.00 14.34 -5.17
CA ARG A 86 1.03 15.16 -5.93
C ARG A 86 -0.35 15.25 -5.27
N MET A 87 -0.62 14.51 -4.19
CA MET A 87 -1.95 14.47 -3.55
C MET A 87 -2.54 15.86 -3.25
N PRO A 88 -1.82 16.81 -2.61
CA PRO A 88 -2.40 18.12 -2.28
C PRO A 88 -2.83 18.90 -3.52
N GLN A 89 -2.06 18.81 -4.60
CA GLN A 89 -2.37 19.50 -5.85
C GLN A 89 -3.46 18.78 -6.64
N ALA A 90 -3.49 17.45 -6.60
CA ALA A 90 -4.52 16.65 -7.26
C ALA A 90 -5.91 16.88 -6.64
N ALA A 91 -5.99 17.09 -5.33
CA ALA A 91 -7.25 17.38 -4.64
C ALA A 91 -7.80 18.80 -4.87
N ALA A 92 -7.07 19.66 -5.60
CA ALA A 92 -7.48 21.05 -5.83
C ALA A 92 -8.68 21.18 -6.79
N SER A 93 -8.95 20.18 -7.63
CA SER A 93 -10.16 20.12 -8.46
C SER A 93 -10.67 18.69 -8.66
N PRO A 94 -11.97 18.52 -8.97
CA PRO A 94 -12.54 17.20 -9.26
C PRO A 94 -11.86 16.50 -10.43
N ASP A 95 -11.52 17.24 -11.50
CA ASP A 95 -10.88 16.68 -12.70
C ASP A 95 -9.48 16.15 -12.39
N THR A 96 -8.67 16.92 -11.65
CA THR A 96 -7.33 16.47 -11.26
C THR A 96 -7.37 15.32 -10.26
N ALA A 97 -8.40 15.28 -9.40
CA ALA A 97 -8.62 14.20 -8.46
C ALA A 97 -8.96 12.89 -9.19
N ALA A 98 -9.86 12.94 -10.18
CA ALA A 98 -10.21 11.77 -10.99
C ALA A 98 -9.02 11.22 -11.77
N VAL A 99 -8.19 12.09 -12.34
CA VAL A 99 -6.95 11.69 -13.04
C VAL A 99 -5.96 11.04 -12.07
N PHE A 100 -5.79 11.61 -10.88
CA PHE A 100 -4.93 11.01 -9.86
C PHE A 100 -5.42 9.63 -9.45
N ASP A 101 -6.71 9.47 -9.16
CA ASP A 101 -7.27 8.20 -8.70
C ASP A 101 -7.16 7.10 -9.77
N ALA A 102 -7.28 7.47 -11.05
CA ALA A 102 -7.00 6.57 -12.17
C ALA A 102 -5.53 6.15 -12.20
N GLN A 103 -4.58 7.11 -12.16
CA GLN A 103 -3.15 6.82 -12.16
C GLN A 103 -2.72 5.99 -10.94
N TYR A 104 -3.31 6.27 -9.77
CA TYR A 104 -3.08 5.51 -8.56
C TYR A 104 -3.53 4.06 -8.74
N ARG A 105 -4.75 3.84 -9.24
CA ARG A 105 -5.29 2.50 -9.52
C ARG A 105 -4.43 1.73 -10.51
N ASP A 106 -4.02 2.37 -11.60
CA ASP A 106 -3.14 1.77 -12.61
C ASP A 106 -1.79 1.38 -12.00
N CYS A 107 -1.21 2.23 -11.15
CA CYS A 107 0.03 1.93 -10.43
C CYS A 107 -0.12 0.73 -9.49
N MET A 108 -1.26 0.60 -8.81
CA MET A 108 -1.53 -0.52 -7.90
C MET A 108 -1.85 -1.83 -8.65
N CYS A 109 -2.44 -1.74 -9.84
CA CYS A 109 -2.79 -2.88 -10.69
C CYS A 109 -1.67 -3.31 -11.63
N ARG A 110 -0.62 -2.50 -11.82
CA ARG A 110 0.54 -2.85 -12.63
C ARG A 110 1.17 -4.14 -12.14
N ASP A 111 1.15 -5.17 -12.99
CA ASP A 111 1.53 -6.55 -12.70
C ASP A 111 2.64 -6.68 -11.67
N GLY A 112 2.23 -7.00 -10.43
CA GLY A 112 3.15 -7.29 -9.35
C GLY A 112 4.00 -6.12 -8.84
N TYR A 113 3.96 -4.91 -9.39
CA TYR A 113 4.90 -3.83 -9.08
C TYR A 113 5.09 -3.61 -7.57
N VAL A 114 4.00 -3.36 -6.84
CA VAL A 114 4.07 -3.12 -5.39
C VAL A 114 4.39 -4.41 -4.62
N ALA A 115 3.82 -5.53 -5.07
CA ALA A 115 3.97 -6.83 -4.44
C ALA A 115 5.40 -7.36 -4.49
N GLU A 116 6.04 -7.29 -5.66
CA GLU A 116 7.40 -7.72 -5.93
C GLU A 116 8.40 -6.86 -5.19
N ALA A 117 8.21 -5.54 -5.21
CA ALA A 117 9.05 -4.61 -4.48
C ALA A 117 9.04 -4.92 -2.97
N ILE A 118 7.86 -5.14 -2.37
CA ILE A 118 7.74 -5.54 -0.97
C ILE A 118 8.42 -6.89 -0.72
N ARG A 119 8.14 -7.91 -1.54
CA ARG A 119 8.76 -9.26 -1.38
C ARG A 119 10.27 -9.20 -1.46
N ARG A 120 10.83 -8.45 -2.41
CA ARG A 120 12.27 -8.23 -2.57
C ARG A 120 12.86 -7.58 -1.33
N THR A 121 12.27 -6.48 -0.84
CA THR A 121 12.75 -5.81 0.37
C THR A 121 12.68 -6.70 1.61
N VAL A 122 11.61 -7.49 1.77
CA VAL A 122 11.51 -8.46 2.89
C VAL A 122 12.60 -9.52 2.80
N ALA A 123 12.91 -10.01 1.60
CA ALA A 123 13.98 -10.99 1.40
C ALA A 123 15.38 -10.39 1.69
N GLU A 124 15.63 -9.15 1.25
CA GLU A 124 16.92 -8.46 1.44
C GLU A 124 17.13 -7.94 2.87
N ARG A 125 16.05 -7.61 3.58
CA ARG A 125 16.07 -6.96 4.89
C ARG A 125 15.17 -7.67 5.90
N ALA A 126 15.27 -8.99 5.98
CA ALA A 126 14.41 -9.80 6.85
C ALA A 126 14.42 -9.35 8.33
N GLN A 127 15.55 -8.80 8.80
CA GLN A 127 15.68 -8.26 10.16
C GLN A 127 14.74 -7.08 10.46
N ASP A 128 14.30 -6.34 9.44
CA ASP A 128 13.37 -5.21 9.58
C ASP A 128 11.91 -5.68 9.77
N PHE A 129 11.65 -6.97 9.58
CA PHE A 129 10.37 -7.65 9.74
C PHE A 129 10.44 -8.70 10.85
N PRO A 130 10.80 -8.31 12.08
CA PRO A 130 10.94 -9.23 13.19
C PRO A 130 9.59 -9.88 13.51
N LEU A 131 9.65 -11.18 13.78
CA LEU A 131 8.49 -11.94 14.18
C LEU A 131 8.53 -12.12 15.69
N GLY A 132 7.42 -11.86 16.37
CA GLY A 132 7.30 -12.03 17.81
C GLY A 132 6.79 -13.42 18.18
N PRO A 133 7.24 -14.00 19.31
CA PRO A 133 6.59 -15.19 19.85
C PRO A 133 5.10 -14.91 20.12
N LEU A 134 4.27 -15.95 20.02
CA LEU A 134 2.86 -15.88 20.42
C LEU A 134 2.70 -15.62 21.92
#